data_AF-X1VZB7-F1
#
_entry.id   AF-X1VZB7-F1
#
_cell.length_a   1.000
_cell.length_b   1.000
_cell.length_c   1.000
_cell.angle_alpha   90.00
_cell.angle_beta   90.00
_cell.angle_gamma   90.00
#
_symmetry.space_group_name_H-M   'P 1'
#
loop_
_entity.id
_entity.type
_entity.pdbx_description
1 polymer ?
#
loop_
_entity_poly.entity_id
_entity_poly.type
_entity_poly.pdbx_seq_one_letter_code
_entity_poly.pdbx_strand_id
1 'polypeptide(L)'
;NYSDDKKQESFQRLGLNLPKKLIVFISEPVEADQGIGFENPCYRGYSEKTVIRELCQKLQCFSSKYQLGIIPHPRDDIEGLEKIWQQSRGKLEGDVFQKVTGREAIFIADGVAGMASILLYEA
;
A
#
# COMPACT_ATOMS: atom_id res chain seq x y z
N ASN A 1 3.50 27.67 -1.74
CA ASN A 1 3.73 26.43 -0.97
C ASN A 1 2.46 25.81 -0.38
N TYR A 2 1.27 26.07 -0.93
CA TYR A 2 0.00 25.42 -0.53
C TYR A 2 0.02 23.88 -0.64
N SER A 3 0.87 23.34 -1.50
CA SER A 3 1.06 21.90 -1.69
C SER A 3 1.79 21.23 -0.51
N ASP A 4 2.75 21.92 0.10
CA ASP A 4 3.57 21.36 1.18
C ASP A 4 2.79 21.32 2.48
N ASP A 5 1.99 22.37 2.76
CA ASP A 5 1.13 22.44 3.94
C ASP A 5 0.11 21.28 3.97
N LYS A 6 -0.54 21.00 2.82
CA LYS A 6 -1.48 19.88 2.69
C LYS A 6 -0.83 18.51 2.85
N LYS A 7 0.39 18.34 2.34
CA LYS A 7 1.16 17.11 2.53
C LYS A 7 1.48 16.92 4.01
N GLN A 8 1.86 17.99 4.71
CA GLN A 8 2.17 17.94 6.13
C GLN A 8 0.94 17.64 7.00
N GLU A 9 -0.21 18.25 6.71
CA GLU A 9 -1.49 17.92 7.37
C GLU A 9 -1.86 16.45 7.17
N SER A 10 -1.72 15.94 5.95
CA SER A 10 -2.01 14.54 5.63
C SER A 10 -1.06 13.60 6.38
N PHE A 11 0.23 13.94 6.46
CA PHE A 11 1.23 13.15 7.20
C PHE A 11 0.88 13.08 8.69
N GLN A 12 0.51 14.21 9.30
CA GLN A 12 0.08 14.21 10.70
C GLN A 12 -1.17 13.36 10.92
N ARG A 13 -2.18 13.51 10.05
CA ARG A 13 -3.43 12.73 10.12
C ARG A 13 -3.20 11.23 9.97
N LEU A 14 -2.22 10.83 9.17
CA LEU A 14 -1.90 9.42 8.88
C LEU A 14 -0.80 8.85 9.79
N GLY A 15 -0.30 9.62 10.76
CA GLY A 15 0.76 9.17 11.67
C GLY A 15 2.10 8.88 10.97
N LEU A 16 2.37 9.57 9.85
CA LEU A 16 3.58 9.42 9.06
C LEU A 16 4.72 10.28 9.61
N ASN A 17 5.94 9.75 9.56
CA ASN A 17 7.12 10.41 10.13
C ASN A 17 7.96 11.10 9.06
N LEU A 18 8.30 12.37 9.29
CA LEU A 18 9.39 13.04 8.56
C LEU A 18 10.73 12.72 9.25
N PRO A 19 11.86 12.62 8.52
CA PRO A 19 12.04 12.93 7.10
C PRO A 19 11.85 11.74 6.14
N LYS A 20 11.21 10.64 6.56
CA LYS A 20 11.07 9.44 5.72
C LYS A 20 10.18 9.70 4.49
N LYS A 21 10.58 9.08 3.38
CA LYS A 21 9.86 9.12 2.11
C LYS A 21 8.70 8.13 2.12
N LEU A 22 7.53 8.54 1.64
CA LEU A 22 6.35 7.68 1.59
C LEU A 22 6.28 6.94 0.26
N ILE A 23 6.33 5.62 0.31
CA ILE A 23 5.89 4.77 -0.81
C ILE A 23 4.44 4.40 -0.55
N VAL A 24 3.58 4.54 -1.56
CA VAL A 24 2.22 4.03 -1.52
C VAL A 24 2.09 2.80 -2.41
N PHE A 25 1.50 1.74 -1.88
CA PHE A 25 1.11 0.56 -2.63
C PHE A 25 -0.42 0.51 -2.80
N ILE A 26 -0.89 0.53 -4.06
CA ILE A 26 -2.31 0.39 -4.39
C ILE A 26 -2.63 -1.10 -4.60
N SER A 27 -3.47 -1.64 -3.73
CA SER A 27 -3.91 -3.04 -3.71
C SER A 27 -5.06 -3.30 -4.68
N GLU A 28 -5.24 -4.56 -5.06
CA GLU A 28 -6.38 -5.08 -5.83
C GLU A 28 -6.84 -6.41 -5.21
N PRO A 29 -8.15 -6.73 -5.19
CA PRO A 29 -8.74 -7.85 -4.43
C PRO A 29 -8.58 -9.19 -5.15
N VAL A 30 -7.34 -9.53 -5.49
CA VAL A 30 -7.06 -10.60 -6.43
C VAL A 30 -7.27 -11.96 -5.80
N GLU A 31 -7.00 -12.11 -4.51
CA GLU A 31 -7.39 -13.31 -3.78
C GLU A 31 -8.89 -13.62 -3.93
N ALA A 32 -9.74 -12.60 -3.81
CA ALA A 32 -11.19 -12.75 -3.94
C ALA A 32 -11.63 -13.00 -5.39
N ASP A 33 -10.98 -12.35 -6.36
CA ASP A 33 -11.37 -12.43 -7.77
C ASP A 33 -10.83 -13.67 -8.50
N GLN A 34 -9.61 -14.10 -8.15
CA GLN A 34 -8.85 -15.10 -8.91
C GLN A 34 -8.41 -16.30 -8.06
N GLY A 35 -8.76 -16.32 -6.78
CA GLY A 35 -8.40 -17.39 -5.86
C GLY A 35 -6.93 -17.39 -5.44
N ILE A 36 -6.56 -18.39 -4.65
CA ILE A 36 -5.22 -18.53 -4.04
C ILE A 36 -4.41 -19.71 -4.57
N GLY A 37 -5.01 -20.57 -5.39
CA GLY A 37 -4.38 -21.81 -5.83
C GLY A 37 -4.86 -22.29 -7.19
N PHE A 38 -4.18 -23.33 -7.67
CA PHE A 38 -4.36 -23.90 -9.01
C PHE A 38 -5.74 -24.55 -9.22
N GLU A 39 -6.54 -24.72 -8.18
CA GLU A 39 -7.94 -25.12 -8.28
C GLU A 39 -8.82 -24.07 -8.96
N ASN A 40 -8.42 -22.79 -8.91
CA ASN A 40 -9.09 -21.72 -9.64
C ASN A 40 -8.41 -21.54 -11.01
N PRO A 41 -9.12 -21.75 -12.15
CA PRO A 41 -8.54 -21.56 -13.49
C PRO A 41 -8.01 -20.16 -13.75
N CYS A 42 -8.48 -19.15 -13.02
CA CYS A 42 -8.05 -17.76 -13.12
C CYS A 42 -6.84 -17.43 -12.23
N TYR A 43 -6.33 -18.39 -11.43
CA TYR A 43 -5.24 -18.15 -10.51
C TYR A 43 -3.96 -17.73 -11.24
N ARG A 44 -3.49 -16.51 -10.94
CA ARG A 44 -2.32 -15.91 -11.58
C ARG A 44 -0.99 -16.16 -10.87
N GLY A 45 -0.97 -16.98 -9.80
CA GLY A 45 0.25 -17.27 -9.03
C GLY A 45 0.55 -16.33 -7.86
N TYR A 46 -0.25 -15.27 -7.65
CA TYR A 46 -0.06 -14.33 -6.54
C TYR A 46 -1.34 -13.53 -6.22
N SER A 47 -1.50 -13.19 -4.93
CA SER A 47 -2.50 -12.24 -4.44
C SER A 47 -1.87 -10.93 -3.97
N GLU A 48 -2.69 -9.95 -3.64
CA GLU A 48 -2.29 -8.73 -2.94
C GLU A 48 -1.57 -9.02 -1.62
N LYS A 49 -2.04 -10.00 -0.86
CA LYS A 49 -1.38 -10.48 0.36
C LYS A 49 0.00 -11.07 0.07
N THR A 50 0.18 -11.69 -1.11
CA THR A 50 1.50 -12.19 -1.55
C THR A 50 2.45 -11.04 -1.86
N VAL A 51 1.98 -10.04 -2.61
CA VAL A 51 2.81 -8.90 -3.00
C VAL A 51 3.16 -8.01 -1.82
N ILE A 52 2.26 -7.80 -0.85
CA ILE A 52 2.57 -7.04 0.37
C ILE A 52 3.72 -7.69 1.15
N ARG A 53 3.73 -9.02 1.28
CA ARG A 53 4.83 -9.74 1.95
C ARG A 53 6.16 -9.50 1.25
N GLU A 54 6.19 -9.70 -0.07
CA GLU A 54 7.39 -9.50 -0.88
C GLU A 54 7.87 -8.04 -0.81
N LEU A 55 6.96 -7.08 -0.95
CA LEU A 55 7.29 -5.66 -0.88
C LEU A 55 7.88 -5.30 0.48
N CYS A 56 7.28 -5.76 1.58
CA CYS A 56 7.82 -5.55 2.92
C CYS A 56 9.22 -6.15 3.06
N GLN A 57 9.45 -7.37 2.56
CA GLN A 57 10.74 -8.04 2.63
C GLN A 57 11.82 -7.26 1.87
N LYS A 58 11.53 -6.84 0.63
CA LYS A 58 12.49 -6.08 -0.20
C LYS A 58 12.80 -4.70 0.37
N LEU A 59 11.82 -4.04 1.00
CA LEU A 59 11.99 -2.72 1.58
C LEU A 59 12.69 -2.72 2.95
N GLN A 60 12.91 -3.87 3.59
CA GLN A 60 13.57 -3.92 4.91
C GLN A 60 14.93 -3.22 4.94
N CYS A 61 15.74 -3.36 3.88
CA CYS A 61 17.06 -2.72 3.80
C CYS A 61 16.99 -1.18 3.75
N PHE A 62 15.80 -0.62 3.52
CA PHE A 62 15.57 0.81 3.39
C PHE A 62 14.58 1.37 4.43
N SER A 63 14.26 0.61 5.49
CA SER A 63 13.24 0.98 6.48
C SER A 63 13.54 2.25 7.29
N SER A 64 14.80 2.69 7.32
CA SER A 64 15.20 3.98 7.92
C SER A 64 14.92 5.17 7.01
N LYS A 65 14.74 4.94 5.70
CA LYS A 65 14.52 5.98 4.68
C LYS A 65 13.08 6.05 4.19
N TYR A 66 12.39 4.91 4.17
CA TYR A 66 11.03 4.82 3.63
C TYR A 66 10.03 4.32 4.68
N GLN A 67 8.79 4.74 4.47
CA GLN A 67 7.58 4.24 5.11
C GLN A 67 6.61 3.79 4.00
N LEU A 68 5.78 2.78 4.29
CA LEU A 68 4.89 2.15 3.31
C LEU A 68 3.42 2.34 3.69
N GLY A 69 2.66 3.01 2.83
CA GLY A 69 1.21 3.09 2.93
C GLY A 69 0.55 2.08 1.99
N ILE A 70 -0.39 1.28 2.49
CA ILE A 70 -1.20 0.37 1.66
C ILE A 70 -2.57 1.02 1.44
N ILE A 71 -2.95 1.25 0.19
CA ILE A 71 -4.30 1.73 -0.17
C ILE A 71 -5.10 0.53 -0.65
N PRO A 72 -6.08 0.07 0.15
CA PRO A 72 -6.92 -1.05 -0.24
C PRO A 72 -7.89 -0.66 -1.37
N HIS A 73 -8.20 -1.61 -2.25
CA HIS A 73 -9.35 -1.51 -3.14
C HIS A 73 -10.64 -1.55 -2.29
N PRO A 74 -11.75 -0.90 -2.70
CA PRO A 74 -13.03 -0.96 -1.97
C PRO A 74 -13.63 -2.35 -1.71
N ARG A 75 -13.09 -3.39 -2.37
CA ARG A 75 -13.51 -4.79 -2.23
C ARG A 75 -12.50 -5.65 -1.48
N ASP A 76 -11.37 -5.07 -1.06
CA ASP A 76 -10.36 -5.79 -0.30
C ASP A 76 -10.88 -6.20 1.09
N ASP A 77 -10.42 -7.35 1.54
CA ASP A 77 -10.51 -7.79 2.94
C ASP A 77 -9.52 -6.98 3.78
N ILE A 78 -9.98 -5.84 4.30
CA ILE A 78 -9.16 -4.89 5.06
C ILE A 78 -8.50 -5.54 6.28
N GLU A 79 -9.25 -6.31 7.05
CA GLU A 79 -8.72 -6.99 8.24
C GLU A 79 -7.64 -8.00 7.85
N GLY A 80 -7.84 -8.71 6.73
CA GLY A 80 -6.83 -9.58 6.14
C GLY A 80 -5.57 -8.82 5.75
N LEU A 81 -5.69 -7.66 5.09
CA LEU A 81 -4.55 -6.82 4.71
C LEU A 81 -3.79 -6.29 5.94
N GLU A 82 -4.51 -5.79 6.95
CA GLU A 82 -3.91 -5.32 8.21
C GLU A 82 -3.14 -6.43 8.91
N LYS A 83 -3.71 -7.64 8.97
CA LYS A 83 -3.05 -8.82 9.53
C LYS A 83 -1.76 -9.13 8.77
N ILE A 84 -1.80 -9.14 7.44
CA ILE A 84 -0.60 -9.39 6.62
C ILE A 84 0.43 -8.29 6.78
N TRP A 85 0.01 -7.03 6.83
CA TRP A 85 0.88 -5.89 7.12
C TRP A 85 1.61 -6.07 8.45
N GLN A 86 0.87 -6.31 9.55
CA GLN A 86 1.47 -6.47 10.87
C GLN A 86 2.43 -7.66 10.94
N GLN A 87 2.12 -8.75 10.26
CA GLN A 87 2.99 -9.94 10.18
C GLN A 87 4.26 -9.71 9.37
N SER A 88 4.21 -8.82 8.36
CA SER A 88 5.27 -8.73 7.33
C SER A 88 6.12 -7.47 7.43
N ARG A 89 5.60 -6.39 8.03
CA ARG A 89 6.22 -5.05 7.99
C ARG A 89 7.62 -5.00 8.57
N GLY A 90 7.96 -5.88 9.51
CA GLY A 90 9.25 -5.87 10.19
C GLY A 90 9.54 -4.49 10.80
N LYS A 91 10.60 -3.82 10.32
CA LYS A 91 10.99 -2.48 10.80
C LYS A 91 10.34 -1.33 10.01
N LEU A 92 9.51 -1.62 9.02
CA LEU A 92 8.82 -0.58 8.25
C LEU A 92 7.76 0.11 9.11
N GLU A 93 7.69 1.42 8.92
CA GLU A 93 6.60 2.28 9.40
C GLU A 93 5.58 2.49 8.28
N GLY A 94 4.41 3.01 8.65
CA GLY A 94 3.25 3.18 7.77
C GLY A 94 2.08 2.30 8.19
N ASP A 95 1.05 2.21 7.35
CA ASP A 95 -0.19 1.52 7.69
C ASP A 95 -1.04 1.14 6.46
N VAL A 96 -2.13 0.42 6.70
CA VAL A 96 -3.23 0.24 5.75
C VAL A 96 -4.18 1.43 5.88
N PHE A 97 -4.25 2.28 4.85
CA PHE A 97 -5.02 3.53 4.91
C PHE A 97 -6.44 3.36 4.37
N GLN A 98 -7.40 3.17 5.27
CA GLN A 98 -8.81 2.97 4.91
C GLN A 98 -9.55 4.27 4.49
N LYS A 99 -9.06 5.43 4.93
CA LYS A 99 -9.73 6.74 4.75
C LYS A 99 -8.89 7.71 3.91
N VAL A 100 -8.19 7.16 2.91
CA VAL A 100 -7.38 7.93 1.97
C VAL A 100 -7.87 7.59 0.57
N THR A 101 -8.23 8.62 -0.19
CA THR A 101 -8.61 8.43 -1.60
C THR A 101 -7.36 8.14 -2.43
N GLY A 102 -7.50 7.42 -3.54
CA GLY A 102 -6.37 7.16 -4.45
C GLY A 102 -5.66 8.45 -4.90
N ARG A 103 -6.42 9.52 -5.17
CA ARG A 103 -5.86 10.83 -5.54
C ARG A 103 -5.05 11.46 -4.41
N GLU A 104 -5.58 11.43 -3.19
CA GLU A 104 -4.85 11.95 -2.03
C GLU A 104 -3.56 11.16 -1.80
N ALA A 105 -3.64 9.83 -1.90
CA ALA A 105 -2.48 8.95 -1.78
C ALA A 105 -1.38 9.28 -2.79
N ILE A 106 -1.74 9.48 -4.07
CA ILE A 106 -0.80 9.89 -5.12
C ILE A 106 -0.16 11.25 -4.79
N PHE A 107 -0.97 12.20 -4.32
CA PHE A 107 -0.51 13.55 -4.02
C PHE A 107 0.52 13.59 -2.89
N ILE A 108 0.37 12.75 -1.86
CA ILE A 108 1.26 12.75 -0.69
C ILE A 108 2.46 11.82 -0.84
N ALA A 109 2.39 10.84 -1.76
CA ALA A 109 3.45 9.87 -1.98
C ALA A 109 4.72 10.52 -2.56
N ASP A 110 5.87 9.98 -2.18
CA ASP A 110 7.14 10.21 -2.89
C ASP A 110 7.39 9.12 -3.95
N GLY A 111 6.62 8.03 -3.94
CA GLY A 111 6.60 7.01 -4.97
C GLY A 111 5.34 6.15 -4.89
N VAL A 112 4.82 5.71 -6.03
CA VAL A 112 3.63 4.86 -6.12
C VAL A 112 4.01 3.51 -6.74
N ALA A 113 3.55 2.44 -6.12
CA ALA A 113 3.58 1.07 -6.62
C ALA A 113 2.14 0.53 -6.60
N GLY A 114 1.84 -0.48 -7.41
CA GLY A 114 0.50 -1.04 -7.36
C GLY A 114 0.29 -2.22 -8.28
N MET A 115 -0.83 -2.88 -8.07
CA MET A 115 -1.23 -4.07 -8.83
C MET A 115 -2.12 -3.67 -10.00
N ALA A 116 -1.59 -2.87 -10.94
CA ALA A 116 -2.30 -2.41 -12.14
C ALA A 116 -3.75 -1.96 -11.89
N SER A 117 -3.92 -0.79 -11.27
CA SER A 117 -5.23 -0.15 -11.09
C SER A 117 -5.40 1.05 -12.02
N ILE A 118 -6.65 1.48 -12.24
CA ILE A 118 -6.98 2.69 -13.02
C ILE A 118 -6.29 3.95 -12.46
N LEU A 119 -5.90 3.93 -11.18
CA LEU A 119 -5.17 5.03 -10.52
C LEU A 119 -3.73 5.16 -11.04
N LEU A 120 -3.11 4.09 -11.53
CA LEU A 120 -1.81 4.17 -12.22
C LEU A 120 -1.94 4.71 -13.65
N TYR A 121 -3.14 4.61 -14.25
CA TYR A 121 -3.42 5.21 -15.56
C TYR A 121 -3.74 6.71 -15.46
N GLU A 122 -4.28 7.16 -14.33
CA GLU A 122 -4.57 8.59 -14.06
C GLU A 122 -3.41 9.37 -13.40
N ALA A 123 -2.29 8.70 -13.08
CA ALA A 123 -1.12 9.29 -12.41
C ALA A 123 -0.11 9.90 -13.38
#